data_AF-A0A2G9Y5B6-F1
#
_entry.id   AF-A0A2G9Y5B6-F1
#
_cell.length_a   1.000
_cell.length_b   1.000
_cell.length_c   1.000
_cell.angle_alpha   90.00
_cell.angle_beta   90.00
_cell.angle_gamma   90.00
#
_symmetry.space_group_name_H-M   'P 1'
#
loop_
_entity.id
_entity.type
_entity.pdbx_description
1 polymer ?
#
loop_
_entity_poly.entity_id
_entity_poly.type
_entity_poly.pdbx_seq_one_letter_code
_entity_poly.pdbx_strand_id
1 'polypeptide(L)'
;MSDNFTPVSYTEISEDRKREIISKIAKNIVSRGLTAPSIMFLESIKPMNFIGGQVMIFFEPIILTFFSIKEYREAALMFEERGTIDKIIAEIENFENVNEKDKKKSVKEDK
;
A
#
# COMPACT_ATOMS: atom_id res chain seq x y z
N MET A 1 -30.97 -0.39 2.81
CA MET A 1 -30.51 0.11 4.13
C MET A 1 -30.00 -1.04 4.96
N SER A 2 -28.67 -1.19 5.03
CA SER A 2 -27.88 -1.62 6.19
C SER A 2 -26.41 -1.48 5.78
N ASP A 3 -26.03 -0.27 5.37
CA ASP A 3 -24.63 0.10 5.15
C ASP A 3 -24.06 0.42 6.55
N ASN A 4 -24.00 -0.60 7.40
CA ASN A 4 -23.50 -0.47 8.76
C ASN A 4 -21.95 -0.47 8.71
N PHE A 5 -21.39 0.72 8.52
CA PHE A 5 -20.20 1.32 9.17
C PHE A 5 -19.69 0.49 10.38
N THR A 6 -18.41 0.16 10.66
CA THR A 6 -17.06 0.76 10.43
C THR A 6 -16.00 -0.20 11.01
N PRO A 7 -14.74 -0.24 10.54
CA PRO A 7 -13.61 -0.42 11.46
C PRO A 7 -13.41 0.89 12.21
N VAL A 8 -13.74 0.90 13.50
CA VAL A 8 -13.56 2.03 14.42
C VAL A 8 -12.12 2.10 14.95
N SER A 9 -11.29 1.08 14.67
CA SER A 9 -9.87 1.04 15.01
C SER A 9 -9.09 0.09 14.08
N TYR A 10 -7.78 0.33 13.91
CA TYR A 10 -6.87 -0.61 13.24
C TYR A 10 -6.96 -2.04 13.80
N THR A 11 -7.23 -2.18 15.10
CA THR A 11 -7.33 -3.50 15.77
C THR A 11 -8.49 -4.35 15.26
N GLU A 12 -9.47 -3.76 14.59
CA GLU A 12 -10.64 -4.44 14.06
C GLU A 12 -10.49 -4.86 12.60
N ILE A 13 -9.47 -4.36 11.91
CA ILE A 13 -9.12 -4.84 10.57
C ILE A 13 -8.44 -6.20 10.74
N SER A 14 -8.96 -7.24 10.08
CA SER A 14 -8.35 -8.57 10.15
C SER A 14 -6.94 -8.56 9.52
N GLU A 15 -6.05 -9.42 10.00
CA GLU A 15 -4.68 -9.50 9.46
C GLU A 15 -4.66 -9.87 7.97
N ASP A 16 -5.58 -10.73 7.52
CA ASP A 16 -5.72 -11.05 6.10
C ASP A 16 -6.13 -9.82 5.28
N ARG A 17 -7.04 -9.00 5.81
CA ARG A 17 -7.45 -7.75 5.15
C ARG A 17 -6.34 -6.72 5.11
N LYS A 18 -5.55 -6.60 6.18
CA LYS A 18 -4.34 -5.75 6.20
C LYS A 18 -3.35 -6.19 5.13
N ARG A 19 -3.08 -7.50 5.03
CA ARG A 19 -2.19 -8.07 4.00
C ARG A 19 -2.73 -7.79 2.59
N GLU A 20 -4.02 -7.96 2.36
CA GLU A 20 -4.66 -7.66 1.07
C GLU A 20 -4.45 -6.20 0.66
N ILE A 21 -4.69 -5.26 1.57
CA ILE A 21 -4.52 -3.82 1.31
C ILE A 21 -3.06 -3.49 1.02
N ILE A 22 -2.12 -3.98 1.84
CA ILE A 22 -0.68 -3.78 1.65
C ILE A 22 -0.23 -4.35 0.29
N SER A 23 -0.64 -5.58 -0.02
CA SER A 23 -0.34 -6.23 -1.30
C SER A 23 -0.89 -5.44 -2.49
N LYS A 24 -2.11 -4.91 -2.38
CA LYS A 24 -2.73 -4.07 -3.42
C LYS A 24 -1.96 -2.77 -3.63
N ILE A 25 -1.50 -2.11 -2.56
CA ILE A 25 -0.65 -0.90 -2.64
C ILE A 25 0.66 -1.23 -3.36
N ALA A 26 1.37 -2.25 -2.89
CA ALA A 26 2.66 -2.67 -3.45
C ALA A 26 2.55 -3.01 -4.94
N LYS A 27 1.55 -3.83 -5.31
CA LYS A 27 1.30 -4.22 -6.71
C LYS A 27 1.05 -3.01 -7.60
N ASN A 28 0.25 -2.03 -7.15
CA ASN A 28 -0.03 -0.83 -7.94
C ASN A 28 1.22 0.01 -8.18
N ILE A 29 2.09 0.16 -7.16
CA ILE A 29 3.36 0.88 -7.27
C ILE A 29 4.29 0.21 -8.28
N VAL A 30 4.54 -1.09 -8.11
CA VAL A 30 5.47 -1.87 -8.95
C VAL A 30 4.97 -1.94 -10.40
N SER A 31 3.66 -2.14 -10.61
CA SER A 31 3.07 -2.20 -11.97
C SER A 31 3.28 -0.94 -12.81
N ARG A 32 3.63 0.18 -12.17
CA ARG A 32 3.85 1.49 -12.81
C ARG A 32 5.31 1.91 -12.85
N GLY A 33 6.22 1.07 -12.35
CA GLY A 33 7.64 1.41 -12.25
C GLY A 33 7.91 2.54 -11.24
N LEU A 34 7.06 2.70 -10.23
CA LEU A 34 7.19 3.75 -9.20
C LEU A 34 7.94 3.27 -7.95
N THR A 35 8.54 2.08 -7.97
CA THR A 35 9.20 1.44 -6.83
C THR A 35 10.19 2.36 -6.11
N ALA A 36 11.21 2.85 -6.81
CA ALA A 36 12.24 3.72 -6.23
C ALA A 36 11.69 5.04 -5.63
N PRO A 37 10.90 5.86 -6.37
CA PRO A 37 10.36 7.10 -5.79
C PRO A 37 9.36 6.85 -4.65
N SER A 38 8.58 5.76 -4.70
CA SER A 38 7.65 5.41 -3.62
C SER A 38 8.37 5.02 -2.34
N ILE A 39 9.42 4.18 -2.42
CA ILE A 39 10.21 3.80 -1.22
C ILE A 39 10.87 5.04 -0.62
N MET A 40 11.52 5.89 -1.43
CA MET A 40 12.14 7.12 -0.95
C MET A 40 11.13 8.03 -0.24
N PHE A 41 9.94 8.22 -0.81
CA PHE A 41 8.88 9.00 -0.19
C PHE A 41 8.41 8.40 1.14
N LEU A 42 8.14 7.09 1.16
CA LEU A 42 7.69 6.37 2.34
C LEU A 42 8.72 6.41 3.49
N GLU A 43 10.00 6.22 3.19
CA GLU A 43 11.11 6.39 4.15
C GLU A 43 11.16 7.80 4.72
N SER A 44 10.94 8.81 3.87
CA SER A 44 10.99 10.23 4.28
C SER A 44 9.89 10.61 5.27
N ILE A 45 8.74 9.91 5.24
CA ILE A 45 7.59 10.19 6.13
C ILE A 45 7.54 9.29 7.38
N LYS A 46 8.36 8.23 7.48
CA LYS A 46 8.50 7.41 8.70
C LYS A 46 8.69 8.19 10.01
N PRO A 47 9.52 9.28 10.08
CA PRO A 47 9.73 9.99 11.35
C PRO A 47 8.54 10.86 11.77
N MET A 48 7.53 11.04 10.92
CA MET A 48 6.41 11.94 11.19
C MET A 48 5.35 11.25 12.03
N ASN A 49 5.42 11.40 13.36
CA ASN A 49 4.41 10.91 14.31
C ASN A 49 3.00 11.53 14.13
N PHE A 50 2.75 12.44 13.19
CA PHE A 50 1.58 13.34 13.23
C PHE A 50 0.79 13.55 11.92
N ILE A 51 1.10 12.89 10.80
CA ILE A 51 0.25 13.05 9.60
C ILE A 51 -0.75 11.90 9.42
N GLY A 52 -1.53 11.62 10.47
CA GLY A 52 -2.50 10.52 10.44
C GLY A 52 -3.69 10.73 9.50
N GLY A 53 -4.20 11.97 9.39
CA GLY A 53 -5.37 12.25 8.53
C GLY A 53 -5.07 13.00 7.23
N GLN A 54 -4.16 13.98 7.27
CA GLN A 54 -4.09 15.01 6.22
C GLN A 54 -3.39 14.55 4.93
N VAL A 55 -2.42 13.63 5.02
CA VAL A 55 -1.76 13.05 3.84
C VAL A 55 -2.74 12.20 3.06
N MET A 56 -3.52 11.37 3.74
CA MET A 56 -4.53 10.55 3.07
C MET A 56 -5.57 11.45 2.38
N ILE A 57 -6.09 12.48 3.06
CA ILE A 57 -7.03 13.44 2.47
C ILE A 57 -6.42 14.14 1.23
N PHE A 58 -5.14 14.52 1.29
CA PHE A 58 -4.44 15.10 0.15
C PHE A 58 -4.33 14.13 -1.04
N PHE A 59 -4.04 12.85 -0.78
CA PHE A 59 -3.91 11.83 -1.82
C PHE A 59 -5.23 11.16 -2.21
N GLU A 60 -6.35 11.49 -1.56
CA GLU A 60 -7.67 10.90 -1.80
C GLU A 60 -8.08 10.88 -3.28
N PRO A 61 -7.96 11.98 -4.06
CA PRO A 61 -8.36 11.99 -5.47
C PRO A 61 -7.56 11.02 -6.33
N ILE A 62 -6.31 10.73 -5.95
CA ILE A 62 -5.41 9.83 -6.68
C ILE A 62 -5.65 8.39 -6.22
N ILE A 63 -5.74 8.16 -4.91
CA ILE A 63 -5.90 6.82 -4.35
C ILE A 63 -7.26 6.24 -4.72
N LEU A 64 -8.35 7.02 -4.69
CA LEU A 64 -9.69 6.53 -5.04
C LEU A 64 -9.84 6.09 -6.50
N THR A 65 -8.91 6.44 -7.39
CA THR A 65 -8.91 5.91 -8.77
C THR A 65 -8.54 4.43 -8.84
N PHE A 66 -7.89 3.89 -7.79
CA PHE A 66 -7.42 2.49 -7.74
C PHE A 66 -8.00 1.71 -6.55
N PHE A 67 -8.57 2.43 -5.59
CA PHE A 67 -9.12 1.87 -4.36
C PHE A 67 -10.56 2.34 -4.17
N SER A 68 -11.40 1.46 -3.62
CA SER A 68 -12.70 1.85 -3.12
C SER A 68 -12.57 2.79 -1.93
N ILE A 69 -13.62 3.57 -1.65
CA ILE A 69 -13.68 4.45 -0.46
C ILE A 69 -13.43 3.66 0.83
N LYS A 70 -13.91 2.40 0.88
CA LYS A 70 -13.67 1.49 2.01
C LYS A 70 -12.19 1.18 2.17
N GLU A 71 -11.53 0.74 1.11
CA GLU A 71 -10.10 0.40 1.14
C GLU A 71 -9.23 1.61 1.47
N TYR A 72 -9.58 2.79 0.94
CA TYR A 72 -8.88 4.03 1.27
C TYR A 72 -8.95 4.35 2.77
N ARG A 73 -10.13 4.21 3.40
CA ARG A 73 -10.30 4.42 4.84
C ARG A 73 -9.54 3.38 5.67
N GLU A 74 -9.60 2.11 5.28
CA GLU A 74 -8.84 1.04 5.94
C GLU A 74 -7.33 1.28 5.82
N ALA A 75 -6.85 1.67 4.64
CA ALA A 75 -5.46 2.05 4.43
C ALA A 75 -5.06 3.24 5.32
N ALA A 76 -5.91 4.27 5.42
CA ALA A 76 -5.63 5.44 6.26
C ALA A 76 -5.43 5.05 7.72
N LEU A 77 -6.31 4.22 8.27
CA LEU A 77 -6.18 3.68 9.63
C LEU A 77 -4.89 2.85 9.79
N MET A 78 -4.52 2.06 8.79
CA MET A 78 -3.28 1.31 8.83
C MET A 78 -2.05 2.22 8.79
N PHE A 79 -2.06 3.30 8.00
CA PHE A 79 -0.93 4.24 7.89
C PHE A 79 -0.59 4.94 9.22
N GLU A 80 -1.56 5.10 10.11
CA GLU A 80 -1.35 5.65 11.46
C GLU A 80 -0.57 4.71 12.39
N GLU A 81 -0.52 3.43 12.06
CA GLU A 81 0.06 2.40 12.92
C GLU A 81 1.55 2.20 12.70
N ARG A 82 2.28 2.09 13.82
CA ARG A 82 3.72 1.92 13.80
C ARG A 82 4.10 0.64 13.04
N GLY A 83 5.04 0.78 12.11
CA GLY A 83 5.54 -0.32 11.30
C GLY A 83 4.68 -0.69 10.08
N THR A 84 3.51 -0.06 9.86
CA THR A 84 2.76 -0.28 8.61
C THR A 84 3.56 0.18 7.39
N ILE A 85 4.24 1.32 7.49
CA ILE A 85 5.09 1.83 6.40
C ILE A 85 6.19 0.82 6.07
N ASP A 86 6.84 0.23 7.08
CA ASP A 86 7.88 -0.79 6.87
C ASP A 86 7.30 -2.03 6.17
N LYS A 87 6.09 -2.47 6.55
CA LYS A 87 5.39 -3.58 5.88
C LYS A 87 5.08 -3.25 4.42
N ILE A 88 4.66 -2.02 4.11
CA ILE A 88 4.39 -1.58 2.74
C ILE A 88 5.67 -1.57 1.91
N ILE A 89 6.76 -1.01 2.44
CA ILE A 89 8.07 -0.98 1.76
C ILE A 89 8.56 -2.39 1.47
N ALA A 90 8.56 -3.27 2.48
CA ALA A 90 8.98 -4.66 2.30
C ALA A 90 8.15 -5.39 1.23
N GLU A 91 6.84 -5.14 1.19
CA GLU A 91 5.97 -5.74 0.19
C GLU A 91 6.22 -5.17 -1.22
N ILE A 92 6.50 -3.87 -1.36
CA ILE A 92 6.92 -3.26 -2.63
C ILE A 92 8.18 -3.97 -3.16
N GLU A 93 9.19 -4.14 -2.30
CA GLU A 93 10.44 -4.83 -2.66
C GLU A 93 10.18 -6.30 -3.06
N ASN A 94 9.31 -7.00 -2.33
CA ASN A 94 8.91 -8.37 -2.69
C ASN A 94 8.30 -8.45 -4.09
N PHE A 95 7.36 -7.56 -4.41
CA PHE A 95 6.72 -7.51 -5.73
C PHE A 95 7.69 -7.15 -6.85
N GLU A 96 8.59 -6.18 -6.63
CA GLU A 96 9.61 -5.81 -7.62
C GLU A 96 10.53 -7.00 -7.92
N ASN A 97 10.99 -7.69 -6.88
CA ASN A 97 11.84 -8.87 -7.01
C ASN A 97 11.16 -10.01 -7.79
N VAL A 98 9.86 -10.22 -7.58
CA VAL A 98 9.08 -11.20 -8.36
C VAL A 98 8.99 -10.75 -9.83
N ASN A 99 8.63 -9.50 -10.08
CA ASN A 99 8.50 -8.93 -11.43
C ASN A 99 9.83 -9.01 -12.23
N GLU A 100 10.96 -8.74 -11.59
CA GLU A 100 12.28 -8.90 -12.20
C GLU A 100 12.60 -10.35 -12.56
N LYS A 101 12.25 -11.32 -11.70
CA LYS A 101 12.47 -12.74 -11.97
C LYS A 101 11.65 -13.21 -13.15
N ASP A 102 10.40 -12.76 -13.26
CA ASP A 102 9.51 -13.13 -14.37
C ASP A 102 10.02 -12.55 -15.70
N LYS A 103 10.47 -11.28 -15.72
CA LYS A 103 11.14 -10.68 -16.88
C LYS A 103 12.41 -11.43 -17.30
N LYS A 104 13.21 -11.90 -16.33
CA LYS A 104 14.46 -12.65 -16.60
C LYS A 104 14.18 -14.07 -17.13
N LYS A 105 13.05 -14.69 -16.79
CA LYS A 105 12.63 -15.99 -17.31
C LYS A 105 12.12 -15.89 -18.74
N SER A 106 11.24 -14.94 -19.04
CA SER A 106 10.71 -14.77 -20.40
C SER A 106 11.82 -14.53 -21.44
N VAL A 107 12.84 -13.74 -21.09
CA VAL A 107 14.00 -13.47 -21.99
C VAL A 107 14.89 -14.70 -22.23
N LYS A 108 14.83 -15.73 -21.36
CA LYS A 108 15.60 -16.98 -21.53
C LYS A 108 14.85 -18.05 -22.32
N GLU A 109 13.52 -18.03 -22.31
CA GLU A 109 12.69 -18.98 -23.05
C GLU A 109 12.59 -18.64 -24.55
N ASP A 110 12.80 -17.36 -24.90
CA ASP A 110 12.84 -16.87 -26.28
C ASP A 110 14.23 -17.02 -26.97
N LYS A 111 15.21 -17.64 -26.32
CA LYS A 111 16.58 -17.88 -26.84
C LYS A 111 16.88 -19.36 -27.00
#